data_AF-A0A1G8VRL8-F1
#
_entry.id   AF-A0A1G8VRL8-F1
#
_cell.length_a   1.000
_cell.length_b   1.000
_cell.length_c   1.000
_cell.angle_alpha   90.00
_cell.angle_beta   90.00
_cell.angle_gamma   90.00
#
_symmetry.space_group_name_H-M   'P 1'
#
loop_
_entity.id
_entity.type
_entity.pdbx_description
1 polymer ?
#
loop_
_entity_poly.entity_id
_entity_poly.type
_entity_poly.pdbx_seq_one_letter_code
_entity_poly.pdbx_strand_id
1 'polypeptide(L)'
;MSHNKQVTANIRKIKEQVEQASGQQDLVELINEIKGHPGPLDYDDRLFHAIKWAMVYICTIGLFQNYVFYGYYSGDLGYLLAEVLRNSSYLAPALFGIWVGQQCEKRNKRLPLPRFLARPWLRIGLIALGCVAVTAPFELWHQGYWFCVGNLIFLASGGGRLQPPELVTLGLAIVIAGLWFWLRKRQFWRDPVSDRIHLRDRLFNNGLTPVTIDKEAKAKELERQFREFDRGNYRREIMEMYQGHHQGDIHSFDFQVYKFHYVDKRTETYTDSEGKTKTRTTYDHYYRHGLLLQFPYAKSIAIDGDRRISYRGEKYTTASNEFNRHFRVRAKQEMTAARLLTPAVVELLSEFGRNHKRPIIEVNGSGYTCIAFDDRDLLTLKRQFGLDKPDAFAEEIAAHAELKKLTAIKTLVHHLMRLSDNNFA
;
A
#
# COMPACT_ATOMS: atom_id res chain seq x y z
N MET A 1 -5.57 19.86 32.13
CA MET A 1 -5.19 19.81 30.69
C MET A 1 -6.46 19.59 29.88
N SER A 2 -6.59 20.14 28.67
CA SER A 2 -7.78 19.85 27.83
C SER A 2 -7.85 18.37 27.47
N HIS A 3 -9.06 17.80 27.37
CA HIS A 3 -9.32 16.37 27.06
C HIS A 3 -8.47 15.87 25.89
N ASN A 4 -8.51 16.57 24.75
CA ASN A 4 -7.75 16.19 23.55
C ASN A 4 -6.23 16.26 23.73
N LYS A 5 -5.72 17.12 24.62
CA LYS A 5 -4.29 17.18 24.96
C LYS A 5 -3.88 15.95 25.78
N GLN A 6 -4.73 15.50 26.70
CA GLN A 6 -4.50 14.25 27.45
C GLN A 6 -4.53 13.04 26.52
N VAL A 7 -5.53 12.92 25.64
CA VAL A 7 -5.61 11.85 24.63
C VAL A 7 -4.33 11.80 23.77
N THR A 8 -3.85 12.95 23.29
CA THR A 8 -2.62 13.04 22.49
C THR A 8 -1.40 12.53 23.26
N ALA A 9 -1.29 12.88 24.54
CA ALA A 9 -0.19 12.44 25.40
C ALA A 9 -0.25 10.93 25.66
N ASN A 10 -1.45 10.38 25.94
CA ASN A 10 -1.66 8.95 26.15
C ASN A 10 -1.29 8.14 24.90
N ILE A 11 -1.78 8.57 23.71
CA ILE A 11 -1.44 7.90 22.44
C ILE A 11 0.06 7.96 22.15
N ARG A 12 0.73 9.07 22.49
CA ARG A 12 2.19 9.18 22.33
C ARG A 12 2.91 8.17 23.23
N LYS A 13 2.52 8.09 24.50
CA LYS A 13 3.08 7.13 25.45
C LYS A 13 2.89 5.69 24.97
N ILE A 14 1.69 5.34 24.49
CA ILE A 14 1.42 4.02 23.91
C ILE A 14 2.38 3.72 22.75
N LYS A 15 2.57 4.68 21.83
CA LYS A 15 3.51 4.50 20.71
C LYS A 15 4.94 4.28 21.19
N GLU A 16 5.39 5.03 22.19
CA GLU A 16 6.72 4.85 22.80
C GLU A 16 6.85 3.46 23.44
N GLN A 17 5.83 2.97 24.14
CA GLN A 17 5.80 1.61 24.70
C GLN A 17 5.88 0.52 23.63
N VAL A 18 5.19 0.69 22.48
CA VAL A 18 5.32 -0.24 21.34
C VAL A 18 6.76 -0.31 20.82
N GLU A 19 7.46 0.83 20.77
CA GLU A 19 8.87 0.86 20.35
C GLU A 19 9.79 0.22 21.40
N GLN A 20 9.51 0.43 22.68
CA GLN A 20 10.31 -0.09 23.80
C GLN A 20 10.08 -1.57 24.11
N ALA A 21 9.00 -2.19 23.60
CA ALA A 21 8.72 -3.61 23.79
C ALA A 21 9.94 -4.47 23.43
N SER A 22 10.25 -5.45 24.26
CA SER A 22 11.41 -6.35 24.08
C SER A 22 11.00 -7.69 23.46
N GLY A 23 9.72 -8.06 23.56
CA GLY A 23 9.20 -9.30 22.99
C GLY A 23 7.68 -9.28 22.78
N GLN A 24 7.17 -10.44 22.37
CA GLN A 24 5.74 -10.65 22.11
C GLN A 24 4.88 -10.47 23.36
N GLN A 25 5.33 -10.96 24.52
CA GLN A 25 4.58 -10.85 25.76
C GLN A 25 4.32 -9.40 26.15
N ASP A 26 5.33 -8.53 26.07
CA ASP A 26 5.19 -7.08 26.31
C ASP A 26 4.14 -6.44 25.40
N LEU A 27 4.04 -6.89 24.14
CA LEU A 27 3.04 -6.39 23.19
C LEU A 27 1.62 -6.84 23.58
N VAL A 28 1.45 -8.08 24.02
CA VAL A 28 0.16 -8.60 24.51
C VAL A 28 -0.26 -7.87 25.78
N GLU A 29 0.66 -7.69 26.73
CA GLU A 29 0.42 -6.93 27.96
C GLU A 29 0.02 -5.48 27.63
N LEU A 30 0.71 -4.82 26.70
CA LEU A 30 0.35 -3.48 26.24
C LEU A 30 -1.06 -3.42 25.64
N ILE A 31 -1.48 -4.41 24.84
CA ILE A 31 -2.85 -4.45 24.29
C ILE A 31 -3.88 -4.54 25.44
N ASN A 32 -3.60 -5.36 26.45
CA ASN A 32 -4.45 -5.51 27.63
C ASN A 32 -4.49 -4.22 28.48
N GLU A 33 -3.37 -3.52 28.63
CA GLU A 33 -3.32 -2.19 29.27
C GLU A 33 -4.15 -1.16 28.52
N ILE A 34 -4.08 -1.15 27.18
CA ILE A 34 -4.87 -0.24 26.34
C ILE A 34 -6.37 -0.52 26.49
N LYS A 35 -6.76 -1.80 26.58
CA LYS A 35 -8.16 -2.21 26.83
C LYS A 35 -8.67 -1.64 28.15
N GLY A 36 -7.88 -1.73 29.22
CA GLY A 36 -8.23 -1.27 30.57
C GLY A 36 -7.82 0.17 30.88
N HIS A 37 -7.41 0.95 29.89
CA HIS A 37 -6.75 2.23 30.11
C HIS A 37 -7.65 3.21 30.89
N PRO A 38 -7.20 3.76 32.04
CA PRO A 38 -8.07 4.55 32.93
C PRO A 38 -8.39 5.96 32.40
N GLY A 39 -7.58 6.47 31.47
CA GLY A 39 -7.74 7.79 30.85
C GLY A 39 -8.38 7.77 29.46
N PRO A 40 -8.76 8.94 28.91
CA PRO A 40 -9.39 9.00 27.61
C PRO A 40 -8.41 8.63 26.48
N LEU A 41 -8.90 7.83 25.54
CA LEU A 41 -8.21 7.43 24.31
C LEU A 41 -8.93 7.87 23.04
N ASP A 42 -10.16 8.36 23.18
CA ASP A 42 -10.95 8.90 22.08
C ASP A 42 -11.03 10.41 22.18
N TYR A 43 -10.72 11.06 21.06
CA TYR A 43 -10.80 12.49 20.94
C TYR A 43 -12.26 12.96 21.00
N ASP A 44 -12.52 14.03 21.75
CA ASP A 44 -13.80 14.74 21.67
C ASP A 44 -13.68 15.84 20.60
N ASP A 45 -14.14 15.51 19.40
CA ASP A 45 -14.08 16.38 18.23
C ASP A 45 -15.47 16.88 17.80
N ARG A 46 -16.49 16.84 18.67
CA ARG A 46 -17.88 17.27 18.35
C ARG A 46 -17.94 18.67 17.76
N LEU A 47 -17.23 19.63 18.38
CA LEU A 47 -17.16 21.01 17.91
C LEU A 47 -16.53 21.09 16.51
N PHE A 48 -15.43 20.37 16.27
CA PHE A 48 -14.76 20.37 14.97
C PHE A 48 -15.61 19.68 13.89
N HIS A 49 -16.38 18.65 14.25
CA HIS A 49 -17.37 18.06 13.35
C HIS A 49 -18.49 19.04 13.00
N ALA A 50 -19.00 19.80 13.98
CA ALA A 50 -20.00 20.84 13.75
C ALA A 50 -19.46 21.95 12.85
N ILE A 51 -18.24 22.46 13.13
CA ILE A 51 -17.55 23.46 12.31
C ILE A 51 -17.35 22.94 10.88
N LYS A 52 -16.85 21.72 10.71
CA LYS A 52 -16.68 21.08 9.39
C LYS A 52 -17.98 21.07 8.61
N TRP A 53 -19.09 20.66 9.23
CA TRP A 53 -20.39 20.60 8.55
C TRP A 53 -20.96 21.99 8.25
N ALA A 54 -20.78 22.96 9.14
CA ALA A 54 -21.13 24.35 8.88
C ALA A 54 -20.33 24.92 7.69
N MET A 55 -19.03 24.65 7.62
CA MET A 55 -18.18 25.06 6.49
C MET A 55 -18.60 24.37 5.19
N VAL A 56 -18.90 23.06 5.22
CA VAL A 56 -19.42 22.34 4.05
C VAL A 56 -20.70 23.00 3.56
N TYR A 57 -21.63 23.30 4.45
CA TYR A 57 -22.88 23.99 4.11
C TYR A 57 -22.63 25.36 3.46
N ILE A 58 -21.78 26.20 4.07
CA ILE A 58 -21.42 27.51 3.53
C ILE A 58 -20.74 27.38 2.16
N CYS A 59 -19.81 26.43 2.02
CA CYS A 59 -19.12 26.17 0.77
C CYS A 59 -20.08 25.73 -0.33
N THR A 60 -21.01 24.82 -0.02
CA THR A 60 -22.02 24.36 -0.99
C THR A 60 -22.93 25.51 -1.41
N ILE A 61 -23.41 26.34 -0.48
CA ILE A 61 -24.21 27.52 -0.83
C ILE A 61 -23.40 28.50 -1.68
N GLY A 62 -22.15 28.78 -1.31
CA GLY A 62 -21.27 29.66 -2.07
C GLY A 62 -21.06 29.16 -3.50
N LEU A 63 -20.91 27.85 -3.70
CA LEU A 63 -20.79 27.26 -5.03
C LEU A 63 -22.08 27.47 -5.85
N PHE A 64 -23.24 27.17 -5.27
CA PHE A 64 -24.50 27.38 -5.99
C PHE A 64 -24.78 28.88 -6.25
N GLN A 65 -24.44 29.78 -5.33
CA GLN A 65 -24.54 31.23 -5.53
C GLN A 65 -23.67 31.69 -6.69
N ASN A 66 -22.37 31.35 -6.68
CA ASN A 66 -21.46 31.74 -7.76
C ASN A 66 -21.95 31.21 -9.11
N TYR A 67 -22.46 29.98 -9.16
CA TYR A 67 -23.02 29.42 -10.39
C TYR A 67 -24.30 30.12 -10.87
N VAL A 68 -25.27 30.36 -9.98
CA VAL A 68 -26.55 30.99 -10.35
C VAL A 68 -26.38 32.44 -10.79
N PHE A 69 -25.49 33.21 -10.15
CA PHE A 69 -25.30 34.63 -10.45
C PHE A 69 -24.32 34.91 -11.59
N TYR A 70 -23.27 34.10 -11.76
CA TYR A 70 -22.24 34.35 -12.78
C TYR A 70 -22.27 33.36 -13.95
N GLY A 71 -22.93 32.20 -13.81
CA GLY A 71 -23.09 31.20 -14.86
C GLY A 71 -21.83 30.38 -15.19
N TYR A 72 -20.66 30.77 -14.67
CA TYR A 72 -19.40 30.06 -14.86
C TYR A 72 -18.41 30.34 -13.71
N TYR A 73 -17.35 29.54 -13.66
CA TYR A 73 -16.21 29.68 -12.76
C TYR A 73 -14.94 29.91 -13.59
N SER A 74 -13.92 30.52 -12.99
CA SER A 74 -12.65 30.78 -13.66
C SER A 74 -11.73 29.55 -13.63
N GLY A 75 -11.04 29.29 -14.75
CA GLY A 75 -10.07 28.19 -14.90
C GLY A 75 -10.67 26.79 -15.12
N ASP A 76 -9.79 25.81 -15.41
CA ASP A 76 -10.18 24.44 -15.79
C ASP A 76 -10.96 23.71 -14.69
N LEU A 77 -10.57 23.89 -13.43
CA LEU A 77 -11.25 23.30 -12.28
C LEU A 77 -12.63 23.95 -12.05
N GLY A 78 -12.75 25.24 -12.36
CA GLY A 78 -14.01 25.96 -12.37
C GLY A 78 -14.99 25.39 -13.40
N TYR A 79 -14.53 25.10 -14.61
CA TYR A 79 -15.36 24.49 -15.65
C TYR A 79 -15.95 23.15 -15.21
N LEU A 80 -15.13 22.28 -14.60
CA LEU A 80 -15.61 20.99 -14.07
C LEU A 80 -16.67 21.19 -12.96
N LEU A 81 -16.47 22.16 -12.07
CA LEU A 81 -17.46 22.48 -11.03
C LEU A 81 -18.76 23.01 -11.62
N ALA A 82 -18.68 23.90 -12.62
CA ALA A 82 -19.84 24.41 -13.34
C ALA A 82 -20.62 23.26 -14.00
N GLU A 83 -19.92 22.31 -14.61
CA GLU A 83 -20.53 21.14 -15.25
C GLU A 83 -21.25 20.23 -14.24
N VAL A 84 -20.62 19.97 -13.09
CA VAL A 84 -21.23 19.18 -12.01
C VAL A 84 -22.48 19.89 -11.47
N LEU A 85 -22.42 21.21 -11.27
CA LEU A 85 -23.56 21.99 -10.80
C LEU A 85 -24.67 22.03 -11.84
N ARG A 86 -24.36 22.29 -13.11
CA ARG A 86 -25.32 22.26 -14.23
C ARG A 86 -26.11 20.97 -14.28
N ASN A 87 -25.42 19.84 -14.14
CA ASN A 87 -26.00 18.51 -14.16
C ASN A 87 -26.51 18.03 -12.79
N SER A 88 -26.46 18.86 -11.74
CA SER A 88 -26.90 18.47 -10.39
C SER A 88 -28.39 18.08 -10.32
N SER A 89 -29.21 18.63 -11.23
CA SER A 89 -30.60 18.21 -11.45
C SER A 89 -30.75 16.72 -11.78
N TYR A 90 -29.78 16.11 -12.47
CA TYR A 90 -29.74 14.68 -12.76
C TYR A 90 -29.09 13.87 -11.63
N LEU A 91 -28.19 14.50 -10.85
CA LEU A 91 -27.54 13.85 -9.70
C LEU A 91 -28.47 13.74 -8.48
N ALA A 92 -29.36 14.70 -8.26
CA ALA A 92 -30.26 14.69 -7.10
C ALA A 92 -31.18 13.45 -7.05
N PRO A 93 -31.84 13.03 -8.15
CA PRO A 93 -32.59 11.77 -8.22
C PRO A 93 -31.71 10.53 -7.97
N ALA A 94 -30.48 10.53 -8.46
CA ALA A 94 -29.54 9.43 -8.20
C ALA A 94 -29.22 9.31 -6.70
N LEU A 95 -28.89 10.43 -6.04
CA LEU A 95 -28.58 10.47 -4.61
C LEU A 95 -29.79 10.05 -3.76
N PHE A 96 -30.98 10.50 -4.14
CA PHE A 96 -32.23 10.06 -3.52
C PHE A 96 -32.44 8.56 -3.70
N GLY A 97 -32.24 8.02 -4.90
CA GLY A 97 -32.33 6.59 -5.17
C GLY A 97 -31.29 5.76 -4.40
N ILE A 98 -30.06 6.26 -4.21
CA ILE A 98 -29.06 5.63 -3.34
C ILE A 98 -29.58 5.56 -1.90
N TRP A 99 -30.12 6.67 -1.38
CA TRP A 99 -30.67 6.72 -0.02
C TRP A 99 -31.84 5.76 0.15
N VAL A 100 -32.80 5.75 -0.78
CA VAL A 100 -33.93 4.81 -0.80
C VAL A 100 -33.42 3.37 -0.86
N GLY A 101 -32.46 3.07 -1.73
CA GLY A 101 -31.86 1.74 -1.86
C GLY A 101 -31.21 1.27 -0.56
N GLN A 102 -30.46 2.13 0.12
CA GLN A 102 -29.87 1.82 1.42
C GLN A 102 -30.94 1.52 2.49
N GLN A 103 -32.05 2.26 2.51
CA GLN A 103 -33.16 2.00 3.43
C GLN A 103 -33.88 0.69 3.12
N CYS A 104 -34.08 0.36 1.85
CA CYS A 104 -34.66 -0.90 1.41
C CYS A 104 -33.80 -2.10 1.82
N GLU A 105 -32.47 -2.02 1.64
CA GLU A 105 -31.53 -3.05 2.11
C GLU A 105 -31.60 -3.23 3.63
N LYS A 106 -31.57 -2.13 4.39
CA LYS A 106 -31.65 -2.17 5.87
C LYS A 106 -32.96 -2.80 6.37
N ARG A 107 -34.08 -2.55 5.69
CA ARG A 107 -35.41 -3.09 6.02
C ARG A 107 -35.69 -4.45 5.39
N ASN A 108 -34.69 -5.07 4.76
CA ASN A 108 -34.79 -6.36 4.07
C ASN A 108 -35.84 -6.40 2.94
N LYS A 109 -36.23 -5.24 2.39
CA LYS A 109 -37.16 -5.10 1.26
C LYS A 109 -36.38 -5.11 -0.05
N ARG A 110 -35.89 -6.29 -0.44
CA ARG A 110 -34.94 -6.46 -1.55
C ARG A 110 -35.67 -6.50 -2.90
N LEU A 111 -35.11 -5.83 -3.91
CA LEU A 111 -35.55 -6.03 -5.29
C LEU A 111 -35.26 -7.48 -5.71
N PRO A 112 -36.22 -8.19 -6.32
CA PRO A 112 -36.00 -9.52 -6.84
C PRO A 112 -35.10 -9.43 -8.08
N LEU A 113 -33.82 -9.76 -7.92
CA LEU A 113 -32.84 -9.77 -9.01
C LEU A 113 -32.25 -11.18 -9.21
N PRO A 114 -31.85 -11.53 -10.44
CA PRO A 114 -31.08 -12.74 -10.71
C PRO A 114 -29.83 -12.83 -9.82
N ARG A 115 -29.41 -14.05 -9.47
CA ARG A 115 -28.31 -14.29 -8.49
C ARG A 115 -27.02 -13.53 -8.80
N PHE A 116 -26.69 -13.31 -10.06
CA PHE A 116 -25.49 -12.56 -10.48
C PHE A 116 -25.59 -11.03 -10.27
N LEU A 117 -26.81 -10.48 -10.15
CA LEU A 117 -27.08 -9.05 -9.84
C LEU A 117 -27.52 -8.81 -8.40
N ALA A 118 -27.64 -9.86 -7.58
CA ALA A 118 -28.17 -9.76 -6.22
C ALA A 118 -27.22 -9.11 -5.19
N ARG A 119 -26.06 -8.57 -5.61
CA ARG A 119 -25.14 -7.88 -4.68
C ARG A 119 -25.78 -6.57 -4.17
N PRO A 120 -25.63 -6.22 -2.88
CA PRO A 120 -26.31 -5.04 -2.30
C PRO A 120 -26.00 -3.73 -3.03
N TRP A 121 -24.74 -3.51 -3.41
CA TRP A 121 -24.34 -2.29 -4.13
C TRP A 121 -24.93 -2.20 -5.55
N LEU A 122 -25.13 -3.35 -6.23
CA LEU A 122 -25.77 -3.40 -7.54
C LEU A 122 -27.27 -3.06 -7.44
N ARG A 123 -27.95 -3.56 -6.40
CA ARG A 123 -29.35 -3.20 -6.13
C ARG A 123 -29.52 -1.71 -5.87
N ILE A 124 -28.68 -1.14 -5.02
CA ILE A 124 -28.68 0.30 -4.75
C ILE A 124 -28.39 1.10 -6.03
N GLY A 125 -27.41 0.66 -6.83
CA GLY A 125 -27.08 1.28 -8.12
C GLY A 125 -28.23 1.25 -9.12
N LEU A 126 -28.94 0.12 -9.23
CA LEU A 126 -30.11 -0.01 -10.11
C LEU A 126 -31.28 0.88 -9.67
N ILE A 127 -31.53 1.02 -8.36
CA ILE A 127 -32.54 1.95 -7.84
C ILE A 127 -32.15 3.40 -8.18
N ALA A 128 -30.89 3.77 -7.94
CA ALA A 128 -30.38 5.10 -8.27
C ALA A 128 -30.52 5.40 -9.77
N LEU A 129 -30.14 4.45 -10.63
CA LEU A 129 -30.27 4.57 -12.07
C LEU A 129 -31.73 4.64 -12.51
N GLY A 130 -32.62 3.87 -11.90
CA GLY A 130 -34.06 3.94 -12.12
C GLY A 130 -34.64 5.32 -11.78
N CYS A 131 -34.25 5.90 -10.64
CA CYS A 131 -34.67 7.26 -10.28
C CYS A 131 -34.21 8.29 -11.33
N VAL A 132 -32.95 8.21 -11.80
CA VAL A 132 -32.46 9.09 -12.87
C VAL A 132 -33.23 8.87 -14.16
N ALA A 133 -33.40 7.62 -14.60
CA ALA A 133 -34.10 7.28 -15.84
C ALA A 133 -35.55 7.75 -15.86
N VAL A 134 -36.22 7.76 -14.69
CA VAL A 134 -37.57 8.33 -14.55
C VAL A 134 -37.54 9.84 -14.64
N THR A 135 -36.53 10.53 -14.12
CA THR A 135 -36.53 12.02 -14.08
C THR A 135 -35.87 12.69 -15.29
N ALA A 136 -34.88 12.04 -15.91
CA ALA A 136 -34.05 12.63 -16.96
C ALA A 136 -34.81 13.03 -18.24
N PRO A 137 -35.85 12.29 -18.70
CA PRO A 137 -36.62 12.67 -19.89
C PRO A 137 -37.53 13.87 -19.68
N PHE A 138 -37.79 14.28 -18.43
CA PHE A 138 -38.76 15.32 -18.12
C PHE A 138 -38.07 16.67 -17.98
N GLU A 139 -38.15 17.51 -19.01
CA GLU A 139 -37.62 18.89 -18.96
C GLU A 139 -38.21 19.71 -17.80
N LEU A 140 -39.47 19.45 -17.45
CA LEU A 140 -40.14 20.06 -16.30
C LEU A 140 -39.43 19.76 -14.96
N TRP A 141 -38.81 18.59 -14.81
CA TRP A 141 -38.00 18.29 -13.61
C TRP A 141 -36.77 19.18 -13.55
N HIS A 142 -36.05 19.32 -14.67
CA HIS A 142 -34.87 20.17 -14.74
C HIS A 142 -35.22 21.64 -14.44
N GLN A 143 -36.28 22.15 -15.05
CA GLN A 143 -36.78 23.50 -14.81
C GLN A 143 -37.27 23.69 -13.37
N GLY A 144 -38.06 22.76 -12.84
CA GLY A 144 -38.56 22.81 -11.47
C GLY A 144 -37.45 22.73 -10.43
N TYR A 145 -36.45 21.87 -10.64
CA TYR A 145 -35.25 21.78 -9.81
C TYR A 145 -34.52 23.12 -9.75
N TRP A 146 -34.19 23.70 -10.90
CA TRP A 146 -33.46 24.97 -10.97
C TRP A 146 -34.29 26.16 -10.50
N PHE A 147 -35.61 26.14 -10.70
CA PHE A 147 -36.51 27.12 -10.12
C PHE A 147 -36.43 27.08 -8.59
N CYS A 148 -36.55 25.89 -7.98
CA CYS A 148 -36.46 25.73 -6.53
C CYS A 148 -35.07 26.10 -5.99
N VAL A 149 -34.00 25.57 -6.60
CA VAL A 149 -32.61 25.88 -6.20
C VAL A 149 -32.32 27.36 -6.36
N GLY A 150 -32.66 27.96 -7.49
CA GLY A 150 -32.46 29.38 -7.76
C GLY A 150 -33.17 30.28 -6.73
N ASN A 151 -34.44 30.00 -6.42
CA ASN A 151 -35.18 30.75 -5.41
C ASN A 151 -34.60 30.56 -4.00
N LEU A 152 -34.22 29.33 -3.61
CA LEU A 152 -33.58 29.08 -2.32
C LEU A 152 -32.24 29.79 -2.20
N ILE A 153 -31.44 29.82 -3.26
CA ILE A 153 -30.14 30.49 -3.32
C ILE A 153 -30.30 32.01 -3.31
N PHE A 154 -31.29 32.53 -4.02
CA PHE A 154 -31.64 33.95 -3.99
C PHE A 154 -32.06 34.40 -2.58
N LEU A 155 -32.90 33.62 -1.90
CA LEU A 155 -33.27 33.87 -0.50
C LEU A 155 -32.08 33.77 0.45
N ALA A 156 -31.27 32.71 0.32
CA ALA A 156 -30.09 32.49 1.18
C ALA A 156 -28.99 33.55 0.98
N SER A 157 -28.92 34.18 -0.20
CA SER A 157 -28.02 35.31 -0.48
C SER A 157 -28.59 36.67 -0.07
N GLY A 158 -29.78 36.73 0.55
CA GLY A 158 -30.42 38.00 0.89
C GLY A 158 -30.75 38.85 -0.35
N GLY A 159 -31.19 38.19 -1.43
CA GLY A 159 -31.44 38.83 -2.73
C GLY A 159 -30.16 39.17 -3.49
N GLY A 160 -29.12 38.35 -3.34
CA GLY A 160 -27.83 38.53 -3.99
C GLY A 160 -26.84 39.47 -3.28
N ARG A 161 -27.14 39.93 -2.06
CA ARG A 161 -26.28 40.85 -1.29
C ARG A 161 -25.15 40.13 -0.53
N LEU A 162 -25.36 38.87 -0.18
CA LEU A 162 -24.41 38.03 0.55
C LEU A 162 -23.90 36.94 -0.39
N GLN A 163 -22.83 37.25 -1.12
CA GLN A 163 -22.18 36.33 -2.05
C GLN A 163 -20.69 36.23 -1.68
N PRO A 164 -20.19 35.06 -1.26
CA PRO A 164 -18.77 34.86 -1.05
C PRO A 164 -18.06 34.86 -2.41
N PRO A 165 -16.93 35.58 -2.56
CA PRO A 165 -16.13 35.53 -3.77
C PRO A 165 -15.76 34.09 -4.14
N GLU A 166 -15.64 33.79 -5.44
CA GLU A 166 -15.27 32.47 -5.95
C GLU A 166 -14.03 31.90 -5.24
N LEU A 167 -12.96 32.68 -5.14
CA LEU A 167 -11.71 32.29 -4.48
C LEU A 167 -11.90 31.94 -3.01
N VAL A 168 -12.80 32.63 -2.30
CA VAL A 168 -13.11 32.33 -0.89
C VAL A 168 -13.83 30.99 -0.79
N THR A 169 -14.76 30.73 -1.70
CA THR A 169 -15.50 29.45 -1.76
C THR A 169 -14.56 28.28 -2.07
N LEU A 170 -13.67 28.43 -3.05
CA LEU A 170 -12.68 27.39 -3.40
C LEU A 170 -11.64 27.21 -2.28
N GLY A 171 -11.18 28.29 -1.65
CA GLY A 171 -10.30 28.24 -0.49
C GLY A 171 -10.93 27.48 0.68
N LEU A 172 -12.23 27.68 0.92
CA LEU A 172 -12.97 26.97 1.97
C LEU A 172 -13.00 25.46 1.73
N ALA A 173 -13.13 25.01 0.47
CA ALA A 173 -13.06 23.59 0.12
C ALA A 173 -11.72 22.95 0.50
N ILE A 174 -10.60 23.67 0.33
CA ILE A 174 -9.26 23.20 0.74
C ILE A 174 -9.19 23.07 2.27
N VAL A 175 -9.70 24.06 3.01
CA VAL A 175 -9.72 24.00 4.49
C VAL A 175 -10.59 22.84 4.99
N ILE A 176 -11.76 22.61 4.36
CA ILE A 176 -12.63 21.45 4.66
C ILE A 176 -11.88 20.14 4.44
N ALA A 177 -11.16 20.00 3.33
CA ALA A 177 -10.39 18.80 3.03
C ALA A 177 -9.28 18.56 4.07
N GLY A 178 -8.56 19.62 4.46
CA GLY A 178 -7.56 19.58 5.52
C GLY A 178 -8.14 19.16 6.87
N LEU A 179 -9.26 19.78 7.27
CA LEU A 179 -9.97 19.45 8.52
C LEU A 179 -10.50 18.02 8.50
N TRP A 180 -11.01 17.54 7.36
CA TRP A 180 -11.46 16.16 7.20
C TRP A 180 -10.32 15.16 7.37
N PHE A 181 -9.16 15.39 6.73
CA PHE A 181 -8.01 14.52 6.87
C PHE A 181 -7.47 14.51 8.31
N TRP A 182 -7.42 15.66 8.95
CA TRP A 182 -6.99 15.80 10.34
C TRP A 182 -7.92 15.06 11.31
N LEU A 183 -9.25 15.23 11.18
CA LEU A 183 -10.24 14.50 11.97
C LEU A 183 -10.15 12.99 11.73
N ARG A 184 -10.00 12.57 10.47
CA ARG A 184 -9.84 11.16 10.12
C ARG A 184 -8.59 10.55 10.76
N LYS A 185 -7.44 11.24 10.71
CA LYS A 185 -6.20 10.79 11.37
C LYS A 185 -6.39 10.60 12.88
N ARG A 186 -7.18 11.46 13.52
CA ARG A 186 -7.52 11.37 14.96
C ARG A 186 -8.49 10.24 15.26
N GLN A 187 -9.52 10.05 14.44
CA GLN A 187 -10.51 8.98 14.60
C GLN A 187 -9.86 7.59 14.44
N PHE A 188 -8.97 7.44 13.46
CA PHE A 188 -8.34 6.16 13.11
C PHE A 188 -6.91 6.03 13.65
N TRP A 189 -6.61 6.65 14.80
CA TRP A 189 -5.26 6.60 15.38
C TRP A 189 -4.81 5.17 15.76
N ARG A 190 -5.77 4.29 16.06
CA ARG A 190 -5.57 2.89 16.45
C ARG A 190 -4.96 2.04 15.32
N ASP A 191 -5.32 2.31 14.07
CA ASP A 191 -4.85 1.53 12.91
C ASP A 191 -3.32 1.55 12.76
N PRO A 192 -2.64 2.71 12.65
CA PRO A 192 -1.19 2.72 12.49
C PRO A 192 -0.45 2.19 13.71
N VAL A 193 -1.05 2.27 14.92
CA VAL A 193 -0.47 1.66 16.13
C VAL A 193 -0.62 0.14 16.08
N SER A 194 -1.77 -0.37 15.67
CA SER A 194 -2.02 -1.81 15.48
C SER A 194 -1.09 -2.39 14.41
N ASP A 195 -0.91 -1.68 13.29
CA ASP A 195 0.03 -2.07 12.23
C ASP A 195 1.46 -2.13 12.75
N ARG A 196 1.84 -1.20 13.65
CA ARG A 196 3.17 -1.18 14.26
C ARG A 196 3.36 -2.31 15.26
N ILE A 197 2.39 -2.59 16.13
CA ILE A 197 2.41 -3.73 17.06
C ILE A 197 2.55 -5.04 16.28
N HIS A 198 1.69 -5.24 15.26
CA HIS A 198 1.72 -6.43 14.43
C HIS A 198 3.03 -6.55 13.62
N LEU A 199 3.65 -5.45 13.20
CA LEU A 199 5.00 -5.51 12.63
C LEU A 199 6.03 -5.98 13.66
N ARG A 200 6.04 -5.41 14.87
CA ARG A 200 7.00 -5.76 15.93
C ARG A 200 6.87 -7.23 16.34
N ASP A 201 5.66 -7.70 16.56
CA ASP A 201 5.37 -9.11 16.86
C ASP A 201 5.96 -10.05 15.80
N ARG A 202 5.69 -9.79 14.51
CA ARG A 202 6.23 -10.61 13.41
C ARG A 202 7.75 -10.61 13.38
N LEU A 203 8.40 -9.49 13.71
CA LEU A 203 9.85 -9.44 13.78
C LEU A 203 10.36 -10.30 14.94
N PHE A 204 9.77 -10.20 16.13
CA PHE A 204 10.13 -11.04 17.28
C PHE A 204 9.94 -12.52 17.00
N ASN A 205 8.78 -12.91 16.47
CA ASN A 205 8.45 -14.31 16.20
C ASN A 205 9.39 -14.96 15.18
N ASN A 206 10.04 -14.14 14.35
CA ASN A 206 10.94 -14.62 13.30
C ASN A 206 12.41 -14.30 13.58
N GLY A 207 12.75 -13.86 14.80
CA GLY A 207 14.13 -13.57 15.21
C GLY A 207 14.79 -12.44 14.42
N LEU A 208 13.99 -11.45 14.00
CA LEU A 208 14.43 -10.33 13.18
C LEU A 208 14.55 -9.06 14.01
N THR A 209 15.65 -8.34 13.83
CA THR A 209 15.83 -7.00 14.42
C THR A 209 15.94 -5.95 13.32
N PRO A 210 15.25 -4.80 13.44
CA PRO A 210 15.31 -3.73 12.45
C PRO A 210 16.70 -3.11 12.37
N VAL A 211 17.14 -2.79 11.15
CA VAL A 211 18.39 -2.09 10.90
C VAL A 211 18.06 -0.67 10.42
N THR A 212 18.54 0.33 11.15
CA THR A 212 18.41 1.73 10.74
C THR A 212 19.36 1.99 9.57
N ILE A 213 18.80 2.41 8.45
CA ILE A 213 19.55 2.67 7.21
C ILE A 213 19.12 3.99 6.58
N ASP A 214 20.05 4.64 5.90
CA ASP A 214 19.71 5.60 4.84
C ASP A 214 19.31 4.82 3.59
N LYS A 215 18.07 5.02 3.13
CA LYS A 215 17.46 4.19 2.09
C LYS A 215 18.18 4.28 0.75
N GLU A 216 18.58 5.48 0.34
CA GLU A 216 19.21 5.75 -0.95
C GLU A 216 20.70 5.41 -0.89
N ALA A 217 21.38 5.80 0.19
CA ALA A 217 22.78 5.47 0.38
C ALA A 217 23.01 3.95 0.47
N LYS A 218 22.14 3.22 1.17
CA LYS A 218 22.24 1.76 1.26
C LYS A 218 21.97 1.07 -0.07
N ALA A 219 21.01 1.57 -0.87
CA ALA A 219 20.78 1.07 -2.22
C ALA A 219 22.04 1.25 -3.10
N LYS A 220 22.67 2.43 -3.03
CA LYS A 220 23.90 2.73 -3.77
C LYS A 220 25.11 1.91 -3.31
N GLU A 221 25.20 1.61 -2.01
CA GLU A 221 26.21 0.69 -1.46
C GLU A 221 26.04 -0.72 -2.04
N LEU A 222 24.81 -1.23 -2.06
CA LEU A 222 24.51 -2.57 -2.57
C LEU A 222 24.65 -2.66 -4.10
N GLU A 223 24.32 -1.59 -4.85
CA GLU A 223 24.54 -1.50 -6.30
C GLU A 223 26.01 -1.66 -6.69
N ARG A 224 26.95 -1.21 -5.85
CA ARG A 224 28.39 -1.42 -6.08
C ARG A 224 28.80 -2.87 -5.90
N GLN A 225 28.06 -3.64 -5.12
CA GLN A 225 28.38 -5.02 -4.77
C GLN A 225 27.65 -6.04 -5.62
N PHE A 226 26.44 -5.71 -6.08
CA PHE A 226 25.54 -6.62 -6.78
C PHE A 226 24.83 -5.90 -7.93
N ARG A 227 24.74 -6.57 -9.08
CA ARG A 227 23.99 -6.09 -10.24
C ARG A 227 22.49 -6.07 -9.98
N GLU A 228 21.98 -6.87 -9.03
CA GLU A 228 20.56 -6.87 -8.63
C GLU A 228 20.02 -5.47 -8.26
N PHE A 229 20.86 -4.58 -7.73
CA PHE A 229 20.43 -3.23 -7.34
C PHE A 229 20.65 -2.19 -8.44
N ASP A 230 21.26 -2.55 -9.57
CA ASP A 230 21.33 -1.72 -10.78
C ASP A 230 20.04 -1.88 -11.63
N ARG A 231 18.89 -1.70 -10.97
CA ARG A 231 17.54 -1.74 -11.56
C ARG A 231 16.91 -0.36 -11.51
N GLY A 232 16.02 -0.04 -12.44
CA GLY A 232 15.46 1.30 -12.50
C GLY A 232 16.39 2.26 -13.22
N ASN A 233 15.84 3.33 -13.79
CA ASN A 233 16.60 4.42 -14.41
C ASN A 233 16.34 5.79 -13.73
N TYR A 234 15.58 5.83 -12.64
CA TYR A 234 15.21 7.08 -11.97
C TYR A 234 15.53 7.10 -10.47
N ARG A 235 14.94 6.18 -9.68
CA ARG A 235 15.12 6.14 -8.21
C ARG A 235 15.29 4.71 -7.71
N ARG A 236 16.10 4.54 -6.66
CA ARG A 236 16.47 3.26 -6.04
C ARG A 236 16.57 3.45 -4.53
N GLU A 237 15.85 2.63 -3.76
CA GLU A 237 15.76 2.74 -2.30
C GLU A 237 15.66 1.37 -1.63
N ILE A 238 16.41 1.14 -0.56
CA ILE A 238 16.12 0.04 0.37
C ILE A 238 15.09 0.55 1.38
N MET A 239 13.84 0.14 1.21
CA MET A 239 12.70 0.61 1.99
C MET A 239 12.74 0.12 3.44
N GLU A 240 13.09 -1.15 3.60
CA GLU A 240 13.09 -1.88 4.86
C GLU A 240 14.30 -2.84 4.86
N MET A 241 14.98 -2.96 6.01
CA MET A 241 16.07 -3.90 6.23
C MET A 241 16.01 -4.43 7.67
N TYR A 242 16.16 -5.74 7.79
CA TYR A 242 16.14 -6.47 9.05
C TYR A 242 17.32 -7.44 9.07
N GLN A 243 17.93 -7.64 10.23
CA GLN A 243 18.96 -8.66 10.42
C GLN A 243 18.40 -9.80 11.26
N GLY A 244 18.89 -11.01 11.02
CA GLY A 244 18.55 -12.19 11.80
C GLY A 244 19.67 -13.22 11.76
N HIS A 245 19.54 -14.22 12.63
CA HIS A 245 20.45 -15.35 12.70
C HIS A 245 19.67 -16.63 12.42
N HIS A 246 20.22 -17.49 11.57
CA HIS A 246 19.66 -18.83 11.35
C HIS A 246 20.59 -19.86 11.99
N GLN A 247 20.04 -20.64 12.92
CA GLN A 247 20.68 -21.82 13.47
C GLN A 247 20.04 -23.05 12.84
N GLY A 248 20.76 -23.72 11.95
CA GLY A 248 20.37 -25.03 11.43
C GLY A 248 21.20 -26.15 12.05
N ASP A 249 20.94 -27.39 11.63
CA ASP A 249 21.56 -28.59 12.19
C ASP A 249 23.07 -28.67 11.87
N ILE A 250 23.46 -28.26 10.67
CA ILE A 250 24.86 -28.31 10.16
C ILE A 250 25.49 -26.93 10.08
N HIS A 251 24.77 -25.96 9.49
CA HIS A 251 25.25 -24.60 9.30
C HIS A 251 24.38 -23.58 10.03
N SER A 252 25.06 -22.63 10.67
CA SER A 252 24.50 -21.39 11.17
C SER A 252 25.01 -20.21 10.35
N PHE A 253 24.16 -19.22 10.10
CA PHE A 253 24.57 -18.02 9.35
C PHE A 253 23.75 -16.79 9.76
N ASP A 254 24.42 -15.64 9.71
CA ASP A 254 23.76 -14.33 9.79
C ASP A 254 23.22 -13.94 8.41
N PHE A 255 22.06 -13.29 8.42
CA PHE A 255 21.43 -12.82 7.19
C PHE A 255 20.75 -11.46 7.41
N GLN A 256 20.56 -10.73 6.31
CA GLN A 256 19.75 -9.53 6.26
C GLN A 256 18.62 -9.71 5.27
N VAL A 257 17.39 -9.47 5.70
CA VAL A 257 16.21 -9.41 4.81
C VAL A 257 16.01 -7.97 4.37
N TYR A 258 15.70 -7.76 3.10
CA TYR A 258 15.48 -6.41 2.57
C TYR A 258 14.24 -6.33 1.68
N LYS A 259 13.76 -5.09 1.54
CA LYS A 259 12.76 -4.69 0.55
C LYS A 259 13.33 -3.56 -0.30
N PHE A 260 13.65 -3.87 -1.54
CA PHE A 260 14.20 -2.93 -2.51
C PHE A 260 13.08 -2.34 -3.37
N HIS A 261 13.05 -1.02 -3.51
CA HIS A 261 12.15 -0.28 -4.38
C HIS A 261 12.96 0.41 -5.48
N TYR A 262 12.51 0.29 -6.72
CA TYR A 262 13.11 1.01 -7.84
C TYR A 262 12.03 1.58 -8.78
N VAL A 263 12.41 2.61 -9.53
CA VAL A 263 11.51 3.33 -10.45
C VAL A 263 12.10 3.36 -11.85
N ASP A 264 11.27 2.98 -12.82
CA ASP A 264 11.50 3.22 -14.25
C ASP A 264 10.71 4.46 -14.69
N LYS A 265 11.41 5.45 -15.23
CA LYS A 265 10.86 6.62 -15.90
C LYS A 265 10.83 6.34 -17.40
N ARG A 266 9.64 6.41 -18.00
CA ARG A 266 9.44 6.38 -19.45
C ARG A 266 8.70 7.62 -19.93
N THR A 267 9.02 8.02 -21.15
CA THR A 267 8.40 9.14 -21.84
C THR A 267 7.55 8.57 -22.97
N GLU A 268 6.25 8.75 -22.89
CA GLU A 268 5.29 8.29 -23.90
C GLU A 268 4.79 9.49 -24.71
N THR A 269 4.90 9.39 -26.02
CA THR A 269 4.41 10.38 -26.96
C THR A 269 3.09 9.88 -27.54
N TYR A 270 2.02 10.66 -27.43
CA TYR A 270 0.72 10.34 -28.00
C TYR A 270 0.17 11.54 -28.77
N THR A 271 -0.60 11.27 -29.83
CA THR A 271 -1.28 12.30 -30.61
C THR A 271 -2.69 12.44 -30.07
N ASP A 272 -3.09 13.66 -29.72
CA ASP A 272 -4.46 13.93 -29.29
C ASP A 272 -5.43 13.96 -30.48
N SER A 273 -6.73 14.04 -30.19
CA SER A 273 -7.80 14.12 -31.19
C SER A 273 -7.72 15.38 -32.10
N GLU A 274 -6.85 16.33 -31.77
CA GLU A 274 -6.58 17.53 -32.56
C GLU A 274 -5.31 17.41 -33.42
N GLY A 275 -4.69 16.23 -33.47
CA GLY A 275 -3.46 16.00 -34.23
C GLY A 275 -2.20 16.56 -33.59
N LYS A 276 -2.25 17.02 -32.33
CA LYS A 276 -1.09 17.55 -31.61
C LYS A 276 -0.39 16.45 -30.84
N THR A 277 0.92 16.38 -31.02
CA THR A 277 1.80 15.49 -30.28
C THR A 277 1.98 15.97 -28.85
N LYS A 278 1.55 15.17 -27.87
CA LYS A 278 1.73 15.41 -26.43
C LYS A 278 2.65 14.36 -25.83
N THR A 279 3.41 14.78 -24.83
CA THR A 279 4.38 13.95 -24.13
C THR A 279 3.93 13.74 -22.69
N ARG A 280 3.83 12.48 -22.24
CA ARG A 280 3.55 12.10 -20.86
C ARG A 280 4.76 11.39 -20.28
N THR A 281 5.24 11.86 -19.13
CA THR A 281 6.23 11.13 -18.33
C THR A 281 5.48 10.23 -17.36
N THR A 282 5.78 8.93 -17.38
CA THR A 282 5.21 7.93 -16.46
C THR A 282 6.33 7.32 -15.62
N TYR A 283 6.04 7.13 -14.33
CA TYR A 283 6.94 6.51 -13.35
C TYR A 283 6.34 5.17 -12.91
N ASP A 284 7.00 4.08 -13.29
CA ASP A 284 6.58 2.73 -12.92
C ASP A 284 7.38 2.27 -11.70
N HIS A 285 6.68 1.95 -10.61
CA HIS A 285 7.28 1.55 -9.33
C HIS A 285 7.31 0.02 -9.20
N TYR A 286 8.49 -0.51 -8.87
CA TYR A 286 8.72 -1.95 -8.73
C TYR A 286 9.39 -2.29 -7.40
N TYR A 287 9.19 -3.53 -6.94
CA TYR A 287 9.73 -4.02 -5.67
C TYR A 287 10.43 -5.35 -5.86
N ARG A 288 11.53 -5.54 -5.12
CA ARG A 288 12.26 -6.81 -5.02
C ARG A 288 12.46 -7.12 -3.54
N HIS A 289 12.32 -8.38 -3.19
CA HIS A 289 12.46 -8.88 -1.83
C HIS A 289 13.53 -9.95 -1.80
N GLY A 290 14.26 -10.06 -0.70
CA GLY A 290 15.41 -10.93 -0.70
C GLY A 290 16.17 -11.03 0.60
N LEU A 291 17.21 -11.86 0.57
CA LEU A 291 18.18 -12.04 1.64
C LEU A 291 19.59 -11.67 1.15
N LEU A 292 20.38 -11.07 2.05
CA LEU A 292 21.81 -10.88 1.92
C LEU A 292 22.52 -11.70 2.99
N LEU A 293 23.57 -12.43 2.63
CA LEU A 293 24.35 -13.23 3.57
C LEU A 293 25.75 -13.56 3.03
N GLN A 294 26.63 -14.06 3.88
CA GLN A 294 27.92 -14.58 3.44
C GLN A 294 27.79 -16.05 2.98
N PHE A 295 28.26 -16.35 1.78
CA PHE A 295 28.29 -17.71 1.22
C PHE A 295 29.73 -18.08 0.83
N PRO A 296 30.42 -18.93 1.61
CA PRO A 296 31.86 -19.15 1.44
C PRO A 296 32.22 -20.10 0.28
N TYR A 297 31.25 -20.84 -0.26
CA TYR A 297 31.51 -21.96 -1.17
C TYR A 297 31.58 -21.59 -2.66
N ALA A 298 31.19 -20.37 -3.04
CA ALA A 298 31.31 -19.87 -4.40
C ALA A 298 31.62 -18.37 -4.42
N LYS A 299 32.15 -17.89 -5.54
CA LYS A 299 32.47 -16.47 -5.77
C LYS A 299 32.23 -16.11 -7.23
N SER A 300 31.81 -14.87 -7.47
CA SER A 300 31.63 -14.31 -8.83
C SER A 300 30.76 -15.19 -9.73
N ILE A 301 29.60 -15.59 -9.22
CA ILE A 301 28.60 -16.38 -9.96
C ILE A 301 27.23 -15.73 -9.82
N ALA A 302 26.47 -15.70 -10.92
CA ALA A 302 25.11 -15.23 -10.97
C ALA A 302 24.21 -16.30 -11.62
N ILE A 303 23.12 -16.61 -10.94
CA ILE A 303 22.08 -17.54 -11.35
C ILE A 303 20.81 -16.70 -11.51
N ASP A 304 20.51 -16.32 -12.75
CA ASP A 304 19.52 -15.30 -13.08
C ASP A 304 18.25 -15.92 -13.68
N GLY A 305 17.13 -15.77 -12.97
CA GLY A 305 15.79 -16.15 -13.43
C GLY A 305 14.90 -15.00 -13.90
N ASP A 306 15.38 -13.75 -13.86
CA ASP A 306 14.61 -12.58 -14.34
C ASP A 306 14.98 -12.19 -15.77
N ARG A 307 16.24 -12.39 -16.18
CA ARG A 307 16.76 -12.10 -17.53
C ARG A 307 16.76 -10.63 -17.93
N ARG A 308 16.41 -9.73 -17.01
CA ARG A 308 16.43 -8.27 -17.20
C ARG A 308 17.79 -7.66 -16.92
N ILE A 309 18.59 -8.33 -16.09
CA ILE A 309 19.92 -7.87 -15.70
C ILE A 309 20.96 -8.61 -16.52
N SER A 310 21.92 -7.86 -17.05
CA SER A 310 23.08 -8.44 -17.72
C SER A 310 24.20 -8.66 -16.70
N TYR A 311 24.64 -9.91 -16.60
CA TYR A 311 25.76 -10.35 -15.78
C TYR A 311 26.99 -10.60 -16.65
N ARG A 312 28.17 -10.16 -16.16
CA ARG A 312 29.46 -10.37 -16.83
C ARG A 312 29.96 -11.80 -16.58
N GLY A 313 30.81 -12.30 -17.47
CA GLY A 313 31.46 -13.60 -17.36
C GLY A 313 31.00 -14.62 -18.40
N GLU A 314 31.54 -15.83 -18.26
CA GLU A 314 31.28 -16.96 -19.14
C GLU A 314 29.89 -17.52 -18.89
N LYS A 315 29.22 -17.96 -19.96
CA LYS A 315 27.91 -18.61 -19.87
C LYS A 315 28.14 -20.06 -19.48
N TYR A 316 27.39 -20.54 -18.48
CA TYR A 316 27.35 -21.95 -18.12
C TYR A 316 25.95 -22.51 -18.34
N THR A 317 25.87 -23.76 -18.79
CA THR A 317 24.60 -24.48 -19.02
C THR A 317 24.70 -25.84 -18.36
N THR A 318 23.72 -26.19 -17.53
CA THR A 318 23.69 -27.50 -16.85
C THR A 318 23.12 -28.57 -17.76
N ALA A 319 23.20 -29.85 -17.38
CA ALA A 319 22.51 -30.94 -18.07
C ALA A 319 20.98 -30.94 -17.84
N SER A 320 20.48 -30.23 -16.81
CA SER A 320 19.05 -30.18 -16.50
C SER A 320 18.33 -29.13 -17.36
N ASN A 321 17.53 -29.60 -18.32
CA ASN A 321 16.65 -28.74 -19.12
C ASN A 321 15.68 -27.92 -18.27
N GLU A 322 15.24 -28.50 -17.15
CA GLU A 322 14.34 -27.83 -16.23
C GLU A 322 15.00 -26.62 -15.58
N PHE A 323 16.18 -26.81 -14.98
CA PHE A 323 16.95 -25.71 -14.40
C PHE A 323 17.21 -24.61 -15.44
N ASN A 324 17.67 -25.00 -16.64
CA ASN A 324 17.99 -24.06 -17.72
C ASN A 324 16.74 -23.31 -18.25
N ARG A 325 15.53 -23.84 -18.02
CA ARG A 325 14.27 -23.14 -18.33
C ARG A 325 14.00 -22.01 -17.36
N HIS A 326 14.37 -22.18 -16.09
CA HIS A 326 14.18 -21.18 -15.04
C HIS A 326 15.34 -20.19 -14.96
N PHE A 327 16.59 -20.65 -15.12
CA PHE A 327 17.79 -19.84 -14.85
C PHE A 327 18.76 -19.76 -16.01
N ARG A 328 19.51 -18.66 -16.05
CA ARG A 328 20.73 -18.47 -16.84
C ARG A 328 21.90 -18.30 -15.89
N VAL A 329 23.00 -19.00 -16.13
CA VAL A 329 24.18 -18.94 -15.27
C VAL A 329 25.29 -18.17 -15.94
N ARG A 330 25.88 -17.22 -15.20
CA ARG A 330 27.11 -16.51 -15.55
C ARG A 330 28.11 -16.66 -14.43
N ALA A 331 29.36 -16.98 -14.75
CA ALA A 331 30.43 -17.05 -13.77
C ALA A 331 31.72 -16.46 -14.33
N LYS A 332 32.63 -16.04 -13.44
CA LYS A 332 33.96 -15.58 -13.86
C LYS A 332 34.73 -16.67 -14.64
N GLN A 333 34.56 -17.92 -14.25
CA GLN A 333 35.13 -19.11 -14.90
C GLN A 333 34.07 -20.21 -14.90
N GLU A 334 33.94 -20.93 -16.01
CA GLU A 334 33.00 -22.04 -16.16
C GLU A 334 33.14 -23.09 -15.05
N MET A 335 34.38 -23.42 -14.66
CA MET A 335 34.69 -24.40 -13.61
C MET A 335 34.07 -24.05 -12.26
N THR A 336 33.99 -22.76 -11.91
CA THR A 336 33.34 -22.31 -10.66
C THR A 336 31.85 -22.62 -10.65
N ALA A 337 31.18 -22.44 -11.80
CA ALA A 337 29.78 -22.78 -11.94
C ALA A 337 29.57 -24.30 -11.90
N ALA A 338 30.42 -25.06 -12.58
CA ALA A 338 30.35 -26.53 -12.58
C ALA A 338 30.54 -27.13 -11.18
N ARG A 339 31.43 -26.57 -10.37
CA ARG A 339 31.66 -27.03 -8.98
C ARG A 339 30.48 -26.74 -8.05
N LEU A 340 29.84 -25.58 -8.20
CA LEU A 340 28.67 -25.23 -7.37
C LEU A 340 27.42 -25.99 -7.82
N LEU A 341 27.20 -26.10 -9.13
CA LEU A 341 25.98 -26.64 -9.72
C LEU A 341 26.05 -28.15 -9.90
N THR A 342 26.32 -28.85 -8.80
CA THR A 342 26.19 -30.31 -8.73
C THR A 342 24.73 -30.73 -8.99
N PRO A 343 24.46 -31.99 -9.37
CA PRO A 343 23.10 -32.44 -9.65
C PRO A 343 22.09 -32.14 -8.51
N ALA A 344 22.50 -32.30 -7.25
CA ALA A 344 21.66 -32.01 -6.09
C ALA A 344 21.37 -30.51 -5.92
N VAL A 345 22.37 -29.65 -6.15
CA VAL A 345 22.17 -28.19 -6.11
C VAL A 345 21.27 -27.74 -7.26
N VAL A 346 21.43 -28.33 -8.44
CA VAL A 346 20.59 -28.04 -9.61
C VAL A 346 19.13 -28.42 -9.35
N GLU A 347 18.87 -29.55 -8.70
CA GLU A 347 17.52 -29.95 -8.29
C GLU A 347 16.92 -28.96 -7.28
N LEU A 348 17.66 -28.66 -6.21
CA LEU A 348 17.24 -27.70 -5.17
C LEU A 348 16.89 -26.33 -5.76
N LEU A 349 17.73 -25.82 -6.66
CA LEU A 349 17.49 -24.53 -7.31
C LEU A 349 16.35 -24.59 -8.32
N SER A 350 16.13 -25.73 -8.98
CA SER A 350 14.97 -25.90 -9.88
C SER A 350 13.66 -25.75 -9.12
N GLU A 351 13.55 -26.35 -7.93
CA GLU A 351 12.39 -26.16 -7.05
C GLU A 351 12.22 -24.70 -6.64
N PHE A 352 13.29 -24.03 -6.23
CA PHE A 352 13.27 -22.60 -5.93
C PHE A 352 12.76 -21.76 -7.11
N GLY A 353 13.22 -22.09 -8.34
CA GLY A 353 12.82 -21.47 -9.59
C GLY A 353 11.35 -21.64 -9.97
N ARG A 354 10.72 -22.73 -9.53
CA ARG A 354 9.27 -22.97 -9.71
C ARG A 354 8.42 -22.18 -8.73
N ASN A 355 8.90 -22.05 -7.49
CA ASN A 355 8.10 -21.53 -6.38
C ASN A 355 8.18 -20.01 -6.19
N HIS A 356 9.13 -19.34 -6.85
CA HIS A 356 9.34 -17.89 -6.73
C HIS A 356 9.29 -17.19 -8.07
N LYS A 357 8.76 -15.97 -8.09
CA LYS A 357 8.69 -15.18 -9.32
C LYS A 357 10.02 -14.47 -9.57
N ARG A 358 10.63 -14.76 -10.73
CA ARG A 358 11.88 -14.14 -11.20
C ARG A 358 13.00 -14.18 -10.14
N PRO A 359 13.36 -15.38 -9.66
CA PRO A 359 14.37 -15.52 -8.63
C PRO A 359 15.77 -15.26 -9.19
N ILE A 360 16.64 -14.71 -8.36
CA ILE A 360 18.04 -14.45 -8.65
C ILE A 360 18.87 -14.88 -7.45
N ILE A 361 20.02 -15.49 -7.72
CA ILE A 361 21.09 -15.70 -6.72
C ILE A 361 22.38 -15.13 -7.31
N GLU A 362 22.92 -14.10 -6.68
CA GLU A 362 24.16 -13.46 -7.10
C GLU A 362 25.19 -13.54 -5.97
N VAL A 363 26.33 -14.17 -6.23
CA VAL A 363 27.47 -14.24 -5.31
C VAL A 363 28.59 -13.38 -5.87
N ASN A 364 28.97 -12.34 -5.14
CA ASN A 364 29.99 -11.40 -5.57
C ASN A 364 31.41 -11.98 -5.41
N GLY A 365 32.44 -11.20 -5.78
CA GLY A 365 33.84 -11.63 -5.68
C GLY A 365 34.35 -11.87 -4.26
N SER A 366 33.67 -11.33 -3.25
CA SER A 366 33.99 -11.51 -1.83
C SER A 366 33.24 -12.68 -1.18
N GLY A 367 32.35 -13.36 -1.91
CA GLY A 367 31.50 -14.41 -1.37
C GLY A 367 30.24 -13.87 -0.65
N TYR A 368 29.97 -12.57 -0.72
CA TYR A 368 28.70 -12.04 -0.24
C TYR A 368 27.61 -12.35 -1.28
N THR A 369 26.45 -12.78 -0.82
CA THR A 369 25.38 -13.32 -1.65
C THR A 369 24.11 -12.52 -1.51
N CYS A 370 23.46 -12.28 -2.63
CA CYS A 370 22.15 -11.68 -2.76
C CYS A 370 21.18 -12.68 -3.38
N ILE A 371 20.11 -13.00 -2.65
CA ILE A 371 18.97 -13.78 -3.14
C ILE A 371 17.80 -12.84 -3.30
N ALA A 372 17.19 -12.77 -4.49
CA ALA A 372 16.13 -11.80 -4.78
C ALA A 372 14.98 -12.39 -5.61
N PHE A 373 13.76 -11.93 -5.39
CA PHE A 373 12.56 -12.33 -6.15
C PHE A 373 11.47 -11.23 -6.11
N ASP A 374 10.42 -11.36 -6.95
CA ASP A 374 9.31 -10.39 -7.13
C ASP A 374 8.05 -10.77 -6.33
N ASP A 375 8.21 -11.57 -5.27
CA ASP A 375 7.10 -11.96 -4.40
C ASP A 375 6.95 -10.95 -3.27
N ARG A 376 5.73 -10.42 -3.09
CA ARG A 376 5.44 -9.31 -2.16
C ARG A 376 5.16 -9.74 -0.71
N ASP A 377 5.21 -11.04 -0.44
CA ASP A 377 4.75 -11.69 0.78
C ASP A 377 5.89 -12.22 1.66
N LEU A 378 7.16 -11.94 1.34
CA LEU A 378 8.31 -12.36 2.17
C LEU A 378 8.20 -11.88 3.63
N LEU A 379 7.85 -10.61 3.80
CA LEU A 379 7.73 -9.93 5.09
C LEU A 379 6.27 -9.51 5.39
N THR A 380 5.32 -9.92 4.57
CA THR A 380 3.94 -9.45 4.64
C THR A 380 3.04 -10.54 5.20
N LEU A 381 2.49 -10.27 6.38
CA LEU A 381 1.35 -10.97 6.92
C LEU A 381 0.25 -9.92 7.08
N LYS A 382 -0.99 -10.26 6.72
CA LYS A 382 -2.12 -9.36 6.92
C LYS A 382 -2.69 -9.57 8.31
N ARG A 383 -2.80 -8.50 9.10
CA ARG A 383 -3.51 -8.54 10.38
C ARG A 383 -5.01 -8.77 10.15
N GLN A 384 -5.65 -9.49 11.06
CA GLN A 384 -7.10 -9.70 11.05
C GLN A 384 -7.81 -8.70 11.97
N PHE A 385 -7.19 -8.40 13.11
CA PHE A 385 -7.75 -7.52 14.14
C PHE A 385 -6.83 -6.33 14.45
N GLY A 386 -7.25 -5.45 15.34
CA GLY A 386 -6.50 -4.29 15.79
C GLY A 386 -6.98 -3.82 17.16
N LEU A 387 -6.48 -2.67 17.60
CA LEU A 387 -6.84 -2.08 18.89
C LEU A 387 -8.32 -1.65 19.01
N ASP A 388 -9.10 -1.72 17.92
CA ASP A 388 -10.56 -1.60 17.94
C ASP A 388 -11.25 -2.87 18.49
N LYS A 389 -10.57 -4.02 18.45
CA LYS A 389 -10.98 -5.31 19.02
C LYS A 389 -9.81 -5.90 19.82
N PRO A 390 -9.49 -5.34 21.00
CA PRO A 390 -8.27 -5.64 21.72
C PRO A 390 -8.14 -7.13 22.12
N ASP A 391 -9.23 -7.80 22.49
CA ASP A 391 -9.20 -9.21 22.88
C ASP A 391 -8.77 -10.13 21.73
N ALA A 392 -9.46 -10.03 20.60
CA ALA A 392 -9.13 -10.80 19.40
C ALA A 392 -7.74 -10.43 18.84
N PHE A 393 -7.32 -9.17 19.00
CA PHE A 393 -5.99 -8.74 18.59
C PHE A 393 -4.89 -9.27 19.51
N ALA A 394 -5.10 -9.30 20.83
CA ALA A 394 -4.17 -9.92 21.77
C ALA A 394 -4.02 -11.42 21.51
N GLU A 395 -5.11 -12.13 21.22
CA GLU A 395 -5.08 -13.54 20.81
C GLU A 395 -4.32 -13.74 19.49
N GLU A 396 -4.55 -12.89 18.50
CA GLU A 396 -3.82 -12.92 17.21
C GLU A 396 -2.32 -12.74 17.41
N ILE A 397 -1.91 -11.77 18.24
CA ILE A 397 -0.50 -11.51 18.55
C ILE A 397 0.09 -12.69 19.33
N ALA A 398 -0.62 -13.24 20.32
CA ALA A 398 -0.14 -14.37 21.11
C ALA A 398 -0.01 -15.69 20.31
N ALA A 399 -0.74 -15.84 19.20
CA ALA A 399 -0.74 -17.05 18.37
C ALA A 399 0.58 -17.30 17.59
N HIS A 400 1.58 -16.44 17.72
CA HIS A 400 2.92 -16.58 17.16
C HIS A 400 2.95 -16.84 15.65
N ALA A 401 2.81 -15.77 14.86
CA ALA A 401 2.76 -15.89 13.42
C ALA A 401 4.14 -16.04 12.76
N GLU A 402 4.35 -17.17 12.08
CA GLU A 402 5.56 -17.45 11.32
C GLU A 402 5.54 -16.89 9.88
N LEU A 403 6.66 -16.35 9.43
CA LEU A 403 6.90 -15.96 8.04
C LEU A 403 7.33 -17.19 7.24
N LYS A 404 6.36 -18.03 6.84
CA LYS A 404 6.60 -19.30 6.13
C LYS A 404 7.57 -19.18 4.95
N LYS A 405 7.45 -18.12 4.14
CA LYS A 405 8.34 -17.89 2.98
C LYS A 405 9.77 -17.57 3.41
N LEU A 406 9.95 -16.76 4.46
CA LEU A 406 11.27 -16.50 5.02
C LEU A 406 11.89 -17.79 5.56
N THR A 407 11.12 -18.62 6.27
CA THR A 407 11.57 -19.94 6.74
C THR A 407 12.02 -20.82 5.58
N ALA A 408 11.21 -20.92 4.51
CA ALA A 408 11.55 -21.70 3.32
C ALA A 408 12.86 -21.22 2.66
N ILE A 409 13.11 -19.91 2.60
CA ILE A 409 14.35 -19.37 2.02
C ILE A 409 15.55 -19.62 2.94
N LYS A 410 15.39 -19.52 4.27
CA LYS A 410 16.46 -19.90 5.22
C LYS A 410 16.83 -21.38 5.04
N THR A 411 15.83 -22.26 4.92
CA THR A 411 16.02 -23.69 4.65
C THR A 411 16.71 -23.95 3.30
N LEU A 412 16.31 -23.23 2.25
CA LEU A 412 17.00 -23.27 0.95
C LEU A 412 18.48 -22.92 1.08
N VAL A 413 18.81 -21.82 1.77
CA VAL A 413 20.19 -21.38 1.99
C VAL A 413 20.97 -22.41 2.80
N HIS A 414 20.37 -22.95 3.86
CA HIS A 414 20.99 -24.00 4.68
C HIS A 414 21.32 -25.25 3.84
N HIS A 415 20.38 -25.73 3.02
CA HIS A 415 20.63 -26.87 2.14
C HIS A 415 21.63 -26.55 1.04
N LEU A 416 21.61 -25.34 0.49
CA LEU A 416 22.60 -24.89 -0.49
C LEU A 416 24.02 -24.91 0.10
N MET A 417 24.19 -24.41 1.33
CA MET A 417 25.47 -24.50 2.05
C MET A 417 25.89 -25.96 2.27
N ARG A 418 24.98 -26.79 2.80
CA ARG A 418 25.25 -28.21 3.05
C ARG A 418 25.70 -28.97 1.81
N LEU A 419 25.01 -28.76 0.67
CA LEU A 419 25.32 -29.45 -0.59
C LEU A 419 26.57 -28.89 -1.28
N SER A 420 27.04 -27.70 -0.89
CA SER A 420 28.25 -27.07 -1.43
C SER A 420 29.48 -27.28 -0.55
N ASP A 421 29.27 -27.77 0.68
CA ASP A 421 30.34 -28.12 1.59
C ASP A 421 30.90 -29.50 1.22
N ASN A 422 32.16 -29.52 0.74
CA ASN A 422 32.83 -30.74 0.31
C ASN A 422 33.22 -31.68 1.46
N ASN A 423 32.89 -31.35 2.71
CA ASN A 423 33.16 -32.19 3.88
C ASN A 423 32.21 -33.40 4.05
N PHE A 424 31.20 -33.55 3.17
CA PHE A 424 30.23 -34.66 3.20
C PHE A 424 30.19 -35.52 1.91
N ALA A 425 31.23 -35.45 1.08
CA ALA A 425 31.40 -36.30 -0.10
C ALA A 425 32.27 -37.53 0.20
#